data_AF-A0A952WB39-F1
#
_entry.id   AF-A0A952WB39-F1
#
_cell.length_a   1.000
_cell.length_b   1.000
_cell.length_c   1.000
_cell.angle_alpha   90.00
_cell.angle_beta   90.00
_cell.angle_gamma   90.00
#
_symmetry.space_group_name_H-M   'P 1'
#
loop_
_entity.id
_entity.type
_entity.pdbx_description
1 polymer ?
#
loop_
_entity_poly.entity_id
_entity_poly.type
_entity_poly.pdbx_seq_one_letter_code
_entity_poly.pdbx_strand_id
1 'polypeptide(L)'
;MLIAIAAAVGLLAPLDEPGRLLIIAPSRFGAAAGEYAAFKRETRPCDVAVLEDVLATSAGVDDPERVKRFLYEAWKQRGVKFVLLVGDADCFPVRFMCLDRVTGPAFDYAFYPSDLYYADVAKRDGSFEDWNGSKEGFHAGYFGEVRGEKNKSDPINFDGIDYRPEVHLGRWPVSDEKQLRTVMAKSMAYEKERDASRDAGDAEPGRGRHGVDQCAAIMVGGWIDARGRMDSIVESLPEGWSTQKLYYQDGNAAFVTPEPNEERVVAAFNDGARLVLHTGHGSDDQWEKCLSVASIKGLNNAAALPVVISAGCSTARFATLPPYEGYVDIHGRPHIGTDAGEVFTAPPPPPSPWATGPYNKTGLGEQLLRAGPGGAVAYIGCNTGSQPCGVTLMEGFVAAVGKKGTIGECWSSAIEWYWEKEGLETIKPTESWYPASIFFQGMKFMVFGDPSLPIGG
;
A
#
# COMPACT_ATOMS: atom_id res chain seq x y z
N MET A 1 27.09 19.81 49.52
CA MET A 1 26.87 20.33 48.15
C MET A 1 26.38 19.16 47.30
N LEU A 2 25.07 18.90 47.34
CA LEU A 2 24.38 17.94 46.45
C LEU A 2 23.71 18.78 45.36
N ILE A 3 23.96 18.46 44.09
CA ILE A 3 23.27 19.07 42.94
C ILE A 3 22.11 18.15 42.58
N ALA A 4 20.89 18.65 42.73
CA ALA A 4 19.68 18.01 42.27
C ALA A 4 19.56 18.20 40.74
N ILE A 5 19.46 17.09 40.00
CA ILE A 5 19.07 17.10 38.59
C ILE A 5 17.55 16.99 38.56
N ALA A 6 16.89 18.07 38.12
CA ALA A 6 15.46 18.07 37.85
C ALA A 6 15.19 17.21 36.60
N ALA A 7 14.39 16.16 36.77
CA ALA A 7 13.75 15.47 35.66
C ALA A 7 12.67 16.39 35.09
N ALA A 8 12.88 16.91 33.88
CA ALA A 8 11.80 17.50 33.11
C ALA A 8 10.91 16.36 32.64
N VAL A 9 9.81 16.13 33.36
CA VAL A 9 8.67 15.37 32.86
C VAL A 9 8.16 16.14 31.65
N GLY A 10 8.45 15.63 30.44
CA GLY A 10 7.87 16.15 29.22
C GLY A 10 6.35 16.05 29.35
N LEU A 11 5.66 17.18 29.30
CA LEU A 11 4.23 17.20 29.12
C LEU A 11 3.89 16.32 27.91
N LEU A 12 2.90 15.44 28.06
CA LEU A 12 2.23 14.79 26.93
C LEU A 12 1.93 15.88 25.89
N ALA A 13 2.51 15.75 24.70
CA ALA A 13 2.12 16.59 23.57
C ALA A 13 0.59 16.46 23.40
N PRO A 14 -0.13 17.56 23.19
CA PRO A 14 -1.58 17.51 23.02
C PRO A 14 -1.94 16.59 21.84
N LEU A 15 -3.15 16.03 21.89
CA LEU A 15 -3.76 15.17 20.87
C LEU A 15 -3.91 15.84 19.48
N ASP A 16 -3.42 17.07 19.29
CA ASP A 16 -3.69 17.98 18.16
C ASP A 16 -2.48 18.29 17.26
N GLU A 17 -1.31 17.68 17.46
CA GLU A 17 -0.21 17.82 16.47
C GLU A 17 -0.49 16.92 15.24
N PRO A 18 -0.40 17.41 13.99
CA PRO A 18 -0.80 16.71 12.75
C PRO A 18 0.02 15.45 12.41
N GLY A 19 0.82 14.95 13.35
CA GLY A 19 1.70 13.80 13.21
C GLY A 19 2.93 14.09 12.36
N ARG A 20 4.12 13.75 12.87
CA ARG A 20 5.38 13.95 12.14
C ARG A 20 5.47 12.98 10.95
N LEU A 21 5.82 13.52 9.78
CA LEU A 21 6.20 12.75 8.60
C LEU A 21 7.70 12.45 8.61
N LEU A 22 8.05 11.20 8.37
CA LEU A 22 9.42 10.75 8.16
C LEU A 22 9.56 10.23 6.74
N ILE A 23 10.44 10.85 5.96
CA ILE A 23 10.81 10.40 4.62
C ILE A 23 12.10 9.58 4.76
N ILE A 24 12.09 8.33 4.30
CA ILE A 24 13.31 7.51 4.22
C ILE A 24 13.67 7.35 2.76
N ALA A 25 14.85 7.84 2.37
CA ALA A 25 15.28 7.85 0.97
C ALA A 25 16.75 7.45 0.83
N PRO A 26 17.12 6.71 -0.23
CA PRO A 26 18.51 6.53 -0.62
C PRO A 26 19.25 7.87 -0.74
N SER A 27 20.53 7.86 -0.39
CA SER A 27 21.43 9.01 -0.42
C SER A 27 21.41 9.76 -1.76
N ARG A 28 21.36 9.03 -2.87
CA ARG A 28 21.23 9.56 -4.23
C ARG A 28 19.97 10.38 -4.49
N PHE A 29 18.93 10.23 -3.67
CA PHE A 29 17.69 11.01 -3.70
C PHE A 29 17.64 12.09 -2.63
N GLY A 30 18.69 12.24 -1.81
CA GLY A 30 18.70 13.11 -0.63
C GLY A 30 18.38 14.57 -0.92
N ALA A 31 18.88 15.13 -2.03
CA ALA A 31 18.57 16.51 -2.43
C ALA A 31 17.07 16.71 -2.73
N ALA A 32 16.50 15.86 -3.58
CA ALA A 32 15.09 15.91 -3.95
C ALA A 32 14.16 15.59 -2.76
N ALA A 33 14.52 14.61 -1.92
CA ALA A 33 13.80 14.32 -0.69
C ALA A 33 13.83 15.51 0.29
N GLY A 34 14.96 16.23 0.37
CA GLY A 34 15.10 17.46 1.15
C GLY A 34 14.21 18.60 0.63
N GLU A 35 14.12 18.79 -0.69
CA GLU A 35 13.19 19.73 -1.33
C GLU A 35 11.74 19.42 -0.94
N TYR A 36 11.33 18.16 -1.05
CA TYR A 36 9.98 17.75 -0.68
C TYR A 36 9.70 17.92 0.81
N ALA A 37 10.66 17.56 1.66
CA ALA A 37 10.54 17.77 3.11
C ALA A 37 10.39 19.25 3.48
N ALA A 38 11.09 20.15 2.77
CA ALA A 38 10.93 21.59 2.97
C ALA A 38 9.51 22.07 2.64
N PHE A 39 8.94 21.59 1.53
CA PHE A 39 7.54 21.85 1.19
C PHE A 39 6.58 21.32 2.27
N LYS A 40 6.76 20.07 2.71
CA LYS A 40 5.88 19.46 3.74
C LYS A 40 5.94 20.18 5.08
N ARG A 41 7.07 20.82 5.43
CA ARG A 41 7.21 21.61 6.67
C ARG A 41 6.32 22.86 6.70
N GLU A 42 5.74 23.26 5.58
CA GLU A 42 4.71 24.31 5.55
C GLU A 42 3.41 23.86 6.22
N THR A 43 3.09 22.56 6.17
CA THR A 43 1.83 21.99 6.69
C THR A 43 1.99 21.00 7.85
N ARG A 44 3.15 20.34 7.98
CA ARG A 44 3.44 19.37 9.06
C ARG A 44 4.93 19.19 9.36
N PRO A 45 5.32 18.84 10.60
CA PRO A 45 6.70 18.45 10.89
C PRO A 45 7.18 17.32 9.98
N CYS A 46 8.32 17.51 9.31
CA CYS A 46 8.86 16.54 8.36
C CYS A 46 10.37 16.37 8.52
N ASP A 47 10.83 15.13 8.62
CA ASP A 47 12.25 14.75 8.68
C ASP A 47 12.63 13.86 7.50
N VAL A 48 13.90 13.91 7.11
CA VAL A 48 14.48 13.00 6.11
C VAL A 48 15.53 12.13 6.80
N ALA A 49 15.44 10.83 6.61
CA ALA A 49 16.48 9.87 6.97
C ALA A 49 17.09 9.29 5.68
N VAL A 50 18.42 9.25 5.64
CA VAL A 50 19.15 8.60 4.54
C VAL A 50 19.13 7.09 4.79
N LEU A 51 18.64 6.31 3.82
CA LEU A 51 18.47 4.87 3.95
C LEU A 51 19.78 4.17 4.32
N GLU A 52 20.88 4.54 3.68
CA GLU A 52 22.20 3.94 3.93
C GLU A 52 22.67 4.20 5.38
N ASP A 53 22.40 5.38 5.94
CA ASP A 53 22.70 5.68 7.34
C ASP A 53 21.82 4.85 8.29
N VAL A 54 20.53 4.71 7.96
CA VAL A 54 19.61 3.85 8.72
C VAL A 54 20.11 2.41 8.74
N LEU A 55 20.51 1.87 7.58
CA LEU A 55 21.01 0.50 7.45
C LEU A 55 22.37 0.31 8.12
N ALA A 56 23.22 1.34 8.17
CA ALA A 56 24.52 1.26 8.80
C ALA A 56 24.45 1.35 10.33
N THR A 57 23.47 2.07 10.88
CA THR A 57 23.41 2.41 12.31
C THR A 57 22.38 1.62 13.10
N SER A 58 21.36 1.06 12.45
CA SER A 58 20.31 0.29 13.12
C SER A 58 20.72 -1.17 13.24
N ALA A 59 20.48 -1.77 14.41
CA ALA A 59 20.55 -3.22 14.57
C ALA A 59 19.42 -3.90 13.77
N GLY A 60 19.56 -5.19 13.45
CA GLY A 60 18.57 -5.98 12.74
C GLY A 60 19.21 -7.19 12.07
N VAL A 61 18.45 -8.27 11.89
CA VAL A 61 18.96 -9.51 11.26
C VAL A 61 19.23 -9.35 9.77
N ASP A 62 18.53 -8.42 9.12
CA ASP A 62 18.67 -8.04 7.71
C ASP A 62 18.26 -6.58 7.48
N ASP A 63 18.38 -6.09 6.25
CA ASP A 63 18.10 -4.68 5.90
C ASP A 63 16.65 -4.25 6.18
N PRO A 64 15.60 -5.03 5.85
CA PRO A 64 14.24 -4.67 6.25
C PRO A 64 14.07 -4.56 7.76
N GLU A 65 14.61 -5.48 8.58
CA GLU A 65 14.48 -5.36 10.03
C GLU A 65 15.23 -4.14 10.58
N ARG A 66 16.37 -3.76 9.99
CA ARG A 66 17.07 -2.53 10.34
C ARG A 66 16.22 -1.28 10.12
N VAL A 67 15.55 -1.21 8.96
CA VAL A 67 14.59 -0.12 8.68
C VAL A 67 13.42 -0.17 9.67
N LYS A 68 12.84 -1.34 9.93
CA LYS A 68 11.70 -1.49 10.84
C LYS A 68 12.05 -1.09 12.28
N ARG A 69 13.24 -1.45 12.77
CA ARG A 69 13.72 -1.05 14.10
C ARG A 69 13.94 0.47 14.20
N PHE A 70 14.48 1.08 13.14
CA PHE A 70 14.56 2.54 13.07
C PHE A 70 13.18 3.19 13.13
N LEU A 71 12.18 2.64 12.43
CA LEU A 71 10.81 3.11 12.46
C LEU A 71 10.14 2.92 13.83
N TYR A 72 10.39 1.80 14.50
CA TYR A 72 9.92 1.56 15.87
C TYR A 72 10.43 2.63 16.85
N GLU A 73 11.73 2.93 16.83
CA GLU A 73 12.29 4.00 17.67
C GLU A 73 11.78 5.38 17.26
N ALA A 74 11.59 5.61 15.96
CA ALA A 74 11.02 6.84 15.44
C ALA A 74 9.59 7.10 15.94
N TRP A 75 8.75 6.07 15.89
CA TRP A 75 7.39 6.10 16.39
C TRP A 75 7.38 6.31 17.91
N LYS A 76 8.13 5.50 18.65
CA LYS A 76 8.13 5.47 20.11
C LYS A 76 8.72 6.72 20.75
N GLN A 77 9.80 7.26 20.18
CA GLN A 77 10.57 8.34 20.81
C GLN A 77 10.37 9.70 20.15
N ARG A 78 10.02 9.76 18.86
CA ARG A 78 9.96 11.02 18.09
C ARG A 78 8.55 11.40 17.63
N GLY A 79 7.56 10.58 17.96
CA GLY A 79 6.16 10.81 17.58
C GLY A 79 5.92 10.76 16.07
N VAL A 80 6.71 9.98 15.33
CA VAL A 80 6.46 9.74 13.90
C VAL A 80 5.13 9.02 13.75
N LYS A 81 4.27 9.56 12.89
CA LYS A 81 2.95 9.01 12.56
C LYS A 81 2.81 8.70 11.09
N PHE A 82 3.53 9.40 10.22
CA PHE A 82 3.52 9.17 8.78
C PHE A 82 4.92 8.78 8.32
N VAL A 83 5.00 7.80 7.43
CA VAL A 83 6.26 7.31 6.86
C VAL A 83 6.12 7.22 5.35
N LEU A 84 7.00 7.93 4.64
CA LEU A 84 7.12 7.82 3.19
C LEU A 84 8.44 7.12 2.85
N LEU A 85 8.34 5.92 2.28
CA LEU A 85 9.47 5.17 1.75
C LEU A 85 9.75 5.62 0.32
N VAL A 86 10.94 6.13 0.03
CA VAL A 86 11.32 6.58 -1.31
C VAL A 86 12.27 5.58 -1.93
N GLY A 87 11.81 4.87 -2.96
CA GLY A 87 12.58 3.87 -3.68
C GLY A 87 11.73 2.69 -4.10
N ASP A 88 11.99 2.19 -5.30
CA ASP A 88 11.43 0.93 -5.81
C ASP A 88 12.20 -0.28 -5.21
N ALA A 89 11.80 -1.51 -5.55
CA ALA A 89 12.35 -2.74 -4.97
C ALA A 89 13.86 -2.97 -5.24
N ASP A 90 14.41 -2.28 -6.25
CA ASP A 90 15.85 -2.27 -6.55
C ASP A 90 16.63 -1.25 -5.70
N CYS A 91 15.92 -0.37 -4.98
CA CYS A 91 16.48 0.83 -4.37
C CYS A 91 16.06 1.05 -2.92
N PHE A 92 15.13 0.25 -2.42
CA PHE A 92 14.72 0.23 -1.03
C PHE A 92 14.39 -1.22 -0.65
N PRO A 93 14.85 -1.73 0.51
CA PRO A 93 14.66 -3.13 0.86
C PRO A 93 13.18 -3.52 0.96
N VAL A 94 12.86 -4.68 0.44
CA VAL A 94 11.53 -5.28 0.46
C VAL A 94 11.51 -6.37 1.52
N ARG A 95 10.49 -6.35 2.39
CA ARG A 95 10.17 -7.53 3.18
C ARG A 95 9.31 -8.46 2.35
N PHE A 96 9.77 -9.69 2.18
CA PHE A 96 8.95 -10.78 1.66
C PHE A 96 8.35 -11.57 2.82
N MET A 97 7.03 -11.65 2.88
CA MET A 97 6.33 -12.59 3.76
C MET A 97 6.32 -13.99 3.15
N CYS A 98 6.23 -15.04 3.97
CA CYS A 98 6.21 -16.42 3.51
C CYS A 98 4.84 -17.08 3.71
N LEU A 99 4.39 -17.85 2.72
CA LEU A 99 3.15 -18.60 2.78
C LEU A 99 3.42 -20.07 2.51
N ASP A 100 2.75 -20.95 3.25
CA ASP A 100 2.60 -22.32 2.76
C ASP A 100 1.65 -22.35 1.56
N ARG A 101 1.97 -23.20 0.59
CA ARG A 101 1.23 -23.39 -0.66
C ARG A 101 1.11 -24.88 -0.95
N VAL A 102 0.40 -25.25 -2.01
CA VAL A 102 0.38 -26.64 -2.50
C VAL A 102 1.06 -26.76 -3.86
N THR A 103 2.30 -26.28 -3.93
CA THR A 103 3.16 -26.38 -5.12
C THR A 103 4.41 -27.21 -4.80
N GLY A 104 4.36 -28.51 -5.09
CA GLY A 104 5.46 -29.44 -4.83
C GLY A 104 6.83 -28.99 -5.36
N PRO A 105 6.95 -28.52 -6.63
CA PRO A 105 8.20 -27.98 -7.15
C PRO A 105 8.78 -26.79 -6.37
N ALA A 106 7.93 -26.01 -5.68
CA ALA A 106 8.33 -24.89 -4.83
C ALA A 106 8.61 -25.31 -3.37
N PHE A 107 8.67 -26.61 -3.11
CA PHE A 107 8.65 -27.17 -1.76
C PHE A 107 7.45 -26.68 -0.93
N ASP A 108 6.33 -26.37 -1.60
CA ASP A 108 5.10 -25.91 -0.96
C ASP A 108 5.24 -24.60 -0.16
N TYR A 109 6.18 -23.73 -0.55
CA TYR A 109 6.33 -22.38 0.00
C TYR A 109 6.34 -21.33 -1.11
N ALA A 110 5.86 -20.12 -0.79
CA ALA A 110 5.96 -18.95 -1.65
C ALA A 110 6.23 -17.69 -0.84
N PHE A 111 6.75 -16.68 -1.52
CA PHE A 111 7.17 -15.40 -0.94
C PHE A 111 6.48 -14.25 -1.65
N TYR A 112 6.00 -13.29 -0.88
CA TYR A 112 5.25 -12.14 -1.39
C TYR A 112 5.72 -10.85 -0.74
N PRO A 113 5.91 -9.76 -1.51
CA PRO A 113 6.36 -8.51 -0.93
C PRO A 113 5.26 -7.93 -0.02
N SER A 114 5.65 -7.28 1.08
CA SER A 114 4.72 -6.63 2.00
C SER A 114 5.31 -5.39 2.65
N ASP A 115 4.76 -4.23 2.31
CA ASP A 115 5.08 -2.98 3.00
C ASP A 115 4.33 -2.83 4.33
N LEU A 116 3.26 -3.59 4.58
CA LEU A 116 2.59 -3.61 5.88
C LEU A 116 3.57 -3.93 7.03
N TYR A 117 4.63 -4.70 6.73
CA TYR A 117 5.75 -4.95 7.63
C TYR A 117 6.38 -3.67 8.21
N TYR A 118 6.50 -2.61 7.43
CA TYR A 118 7.10 -1.35 7.89
C TYR A 118 6.12 -0.47 8.67
N ALA A 119 4.82 -0.79 8.64
CA ALA A 119 3.78 -0.02 9.30
C ALA A 119 3.40 -0.60 10.67
N ASP A 120 3.36 -1.93 10.78
CA ASP A 120 3.16 -2.70 12.01
C ASP A 120 4.50 -2.82 12.76
N VAL A 121 4.86 -1.80 13.55
CA VAL A 121 6.19 -1.72 14.19
C VAL A 121 6.21 -2.21 15.63
N ALA A 122 5.05 -2.34 16.27
CA ALA A 122 4.93 -2.72 17.66
C ALA A 122 3.79 -3.71 17.92
N LYS A 123 3.98 -4.56 18.92
CA LYS A 123 2.91 -5.39 19.47
C LYS A 123 1.96 -4.54 20.31
N ARG A 124 0.79 -5.08 20.65
CA ARG A 124 -0.17 -4.48 21.62
C ARG A 124 0.46 -3.98 22.93
N ASP A 125 1.48 -4.65 23.43
CA ASP A 125 2.16 -4.26 24.68
C ASP A 125 3.23 -3.17 24.48
N GLY A 126 3.39 -2.69 23.25
CA GLY A 126 4.36 -1.68 22.84
C GLY A 126 5.78 -2.22 22.63
N SER A 127 6.01 -3.54 22.73
CA SER A 127 7.28 -4.17 22.36
C SER A 127 7.47 -4.22 20.84
N PHE A 128 8.70 -4.40 20.37
CA PHE A 128 9.01 -4.46 18.94
C PHE A 128 8.37 -5.69 18.27
N GLU A 129 7.74 -5.48 17.11
CA GLU A 129 7.16 -6.54 16.30
C GLU A 129 8.13 -6.91 15.15
N ASP A 130 8.74 -8.09 15.20
CA ASP A 130 9.77 -8.52 14.23
C ASP A 130 9.22 -9.30 13.03
N TRP A 131 7.94 -9.71 13.07
CA TRP A 131 7.32 -10.69 12.16
C TRP A 131 8.09 -11.99 12.04
N ASN A 132 8.75 -12.46 13.10
CA ASN A 132 9.46 -13.74 13.09
C ASN A 132 9.30 -14.45 14.43
N GLY A 133 8.23 -15.26 14.51
CA GLY A 133 7.87 -16.04 15.68
C GLY A 133 8.68 -17.33 15.81
N SER A 134 9.28 -17.83 14.72
CA SER A 134 10.04 -19.08 14.68
C SER A 134 11.48 -18.92 14.21
N LYS A 135 12.42 -19.02 15.15
CA LYS A 135 13.86 -18.84 14.89
C LYS A 135 14.62 -20.16 14.73
N GLU A 136 13.90 -21.24 14.42
CA GLU A 136 14.45 -22.60 14.28
C GLU A 136 14.53 -23.06 12.82
N GLY A 137 15.61 -23.74 12.46
CA GLY A 137 15.76 -24.33 11.12
C GLY A 137 15.67 -23.30 10.00
N PHE A 138 14.96 -23.65 8.92
CA PHE A 138 14.78 -22.74 7.77
C PHE A 138 13.78 -21.60 8.07
N HIS A 139 12.89 -21.78 9.04
CA HIS A 139 11.93 -20.76 9.47
C HIS A 139 12.63 -19.50 10.01
N ALA A 140 13.85 -19.63 10.53
CA ALA A 140 14.63 -18.48 11.00
C ALA A 140 14.86 -17.39 9.93
N GLY A 141 14.78 -17.74 8.64
CA GLY A 141 14.86 -16.79 7.53
C GLY A 141 13.52 -16.45 6.88
N TYR A 142 12.41 -16.99 7.38
CA TYR A 142 11.05 -16.70 6.91
C TYR A 142 10.41 -15.72 7.87
N PHE A 143 9.62 -14.80 7.31
CA PHE A 143 9.01 -13.71 8.06
C PHE A 143 7.55 -13.61 7.66
N GLY A 144 6.69 -13.20 8.58
CA GLY A 144 5.26 -13.09 8.34
C GLY A 144 4.65 -14.40 7.82
N GLU A 145 5.10 -15.53 8.35
CA GLU A 145 4.67 -16.86 7.94
C GLU A 145 3.16 -17.04 8.13
N VAL A 146 2.49 -17.35 7.02
CA VAL A 146 1.07 -17.68 6.99
C VAL A 146 0.88 -19.13 6.57
N ARG A 147 0.14 -19.88 7.39
CA ARG A 147 -0.22 -21.28 7.15
C ARG A 147 -1.71 -21.42 6.85
N GLY A 148 -2.10 -22.60 6.40
CA GLY A 148 -3.51 -22.96 6.24
C GLY A 148 -3.93 -23.25 4.81
N GLU A 149 -3.05 -23.12 3.81
CA GLU A 149 -3.28 -23.72 2.49
C GLU A 149 -2.87 -25.19 2.53
N LYS A 150 -1.64 -25.49 2.97
CA LYS A 150 -1.12 -26.86 3.12
C LYS A 150 -1.17 -27.35 4.57
N ASN A 151 -0.57 -26.63 5.51
CA ASN A 151 -0.49 -27.02 6.91
C ASN A 151 -1.79 -26.63 7.62
N LYS A 152 -2.57 -27.63 8.05
CA LYS A 152 -3.89 -27.43 8.65
C LYS A 152 -3.91 -27.52 10.19
N SER A 153 -2.82 -27.97 10.79
CA SER A 153 -2.71 -28.19 12.24
C SER A 153 -2.28 -26.94 13.01
N ASP A 154 -1.53 -26.06 12.37
CA ASP A 154 -0.96 -24.88 13.00
C ASP A 154 -1.91 -23.67 12.86
N PRO A 155 -1.77 -22.62 13.70
CA PRO A 155 -2.47 -21.37 13.47
C PRO A 155 -2.17 -20.78 12.09
N ILE A 156 -3.14 -20.08 11.50
CA ILE A 156 -2.92 -19.36 10.22
C ILE A 156 -1.82 -18.32 10.39
N ASN A 157 -1.86 -17.53 11.47
CA ASN A 157 -0.80 -16.60 11.85
C ASN A 157 0.32 -17.36 12.56
N PHE A 158 1.23 -17.98 11.80
CA PHE A 158 2.26 -18.86 12.36
C PHE A 158 3.32 -18.07 13.13
N ASP A 159 3.69 -16.89 12.63
CA ASP A 159 4.65 -16.01 13.31
C ASP A 159 4.06 -15.19 14.46
N GLY A 160 2.73 -15.23 14.64
CA GLY A 160 2.05 -14.47 15.70
C GLY A 160 2.19 -12.95 15.53
N ILE A 161 2.16 -12.46 14.29
CA ILE A 161 2.29 -11.03 13.96
C ILE A 161 1.10 -10.22 14.49
N ASP A 162 1.32 -8.97 14.91
CA ASP A 162 0.25 -8.07 15.36
C ASP A 162 -0.68 -7.62 14.22
N TYR A 163 -0.11 -7.42 13.02
CA TYR A 163 -0.76 -7.06 11.75
C TYR A 163 -1.16 -5.58 11.62
N ARG A 164 -1.31 -4.85 12.72
CA ARG A 164 -1.96 -3.55 12.73
C ARG A 164 -0.96 -2.39 12.65
N PRO A 165 -1.19 -1.37 11.81
CA PRO A 165 -0.25 -0.27 11.66
C PRO A 165 -0.17 0.68 12.86
N GLU A 166 1.03 0.90 13.40
CA GLU A 166 1.33 2.02 14.31
C GLU A 166 1.63 3.34 13.59
N VAL A 167 2.08 3.24 12.33
CA VAL A 167 2.37 4.38 11.45
C VAL A 167 1.63 4.28 10.13
N HIS A 168 1.20 5.42 9.61
CA HIS A 168 0.59 5.56 8.30
C HIS A 168 1.67 5.53 7.23
N LEU A 169 1.69 4.47 6.43
CA LEU A 169 2.76 4.19 5.48
C LEU A 169 2.32 4.47 4.04
N GLY A 170 3.24 5.00 3.25
CA GLY A 170 3.17 4.97 1.80
C GLY A 170 4.56 4.84 1.18
N ARG A 171 4.63 4.43 -0.07
CA ARG A 171 5.85 4.29 -0.85
C ARG A 171 5.79 5.12 -2.13
N TRP A 172 6.87 5.78 -2.47
CA TRP A 172 7.14 6.20 -3.85
C TRP A 172 8.08 5.19 -4.49
N PRO A 173 7.55 4.21 -5.24
CA PRO A 173 8.40 3.23 -5.92
C PRO A 173 9.04 3.95 -7.10
N VAL A 174 10.26 4.44 -6.93
CA VAL A 174 11.02 5.16 -7.96
C VAL A 174 12.45 4.61 -8.02
N SER A 175 12.93 4.32 -9.22
CA SER A 175 14.29 3.81 -9.45
C SER A 175 15.25 4.92 -9.88
N ASP A 176 14.74 6.07 -10.36
CA ASP A 176 15.53 7.22 -10.77
C ASP A 176 14.97 8.58 -10.33
N GLU A 177 15.79 9.63 -10.47
CA GLU A 177 15.44 10.98 -10.02
C GLU A 177 14.32 11.62 -10.86
N LYS A 178 14.18 11.27 -12.14
CA LYS A 178 13.12 11.81 -13.00
C LYS A 178 11.75 11.30 -12.53
N GLN A 179 11.66 10.02 -12.19
CA GLN A 179 10.46 9.43 -11.59
C GLN A 179 10.16 10.08 -10.24
N LEU A 180 11.17 10.26 -9.38
CA LEU A 180 11.02 10.95 -8.10
C LEU A 180 10.46 12.37 -8.26
N ARG A 181 11.03 13.16 -9.18
CA ARG A 181 10.56 14.52 -9.45
C ARG A 181 9.13 14.54 -9.99
N THR A 182 8.73 13.53 -10.78
CA THR A 182 7.35 13.39 -11.25
C THR A 182 6.38 13.20 -10.10
N VAL A 183 6.64 12.23 -9.20
CA VAL A 183 5.73 11.96 -8.08
C VAL A 183 5.71 13.11 -7.07
N MET A 184 6.86 13.75 -6.80
CA MET A 184 6.94 14.96 -5.97
C MET A 184 6.07 16.08 -6.54
N ALA A 185 6.20 16.39 -7.84
CA ALA A 185 5.44 17.46 -8.48
C ALA A 185 3.93 17.21 -8.40
N LYS A 186 3.50 15.96 -8.61
CA LYS A 186 2.08 15.55 -8.48
C LYS A 186 1.58 15.75 -7.05
N SER A 187 2.31 15.26 -6.06
CA SER A 187 1.92 15.38 -4.66
C SER A 187 1.88 16.83 -4.18
N MET A 188 2.86 17.65 -4.55
CA MET A 188 2.85 19.09 -4.21
C MET A 188 1.70 19.84 -4.90
N ALA A 189 1.43 19.55 -6.17
CA ALA A 189 0.33 20.18 -6.91
C ALA A 189 -1.02 19.79 -6.32
N TYR A 190 -1.20 18.51 -5.99
CA TYR A 190 -2.39 18.00 -5.34
C TYR A 190 -2.64 18.67 -3.98
N GLU A 191 -1.64 18.71 -3.10
CA GLU A 191 -1.80 19.33 -1.77
C GLU A 191 -2.15 20.82 -1.85
N LYS A 192 -1.47 21.58 -2.72
CA LYS A 192 -1.79 22.99 -2.97
C LYS A 192 -3.19 23.21 -3.52
N GLU A 193 -3.65 22.33 -4.42
CA GLU A 193 -4.98 22.41 -5.00
C GLU A 193 -6.07 22.13 -3.96
N ARG A 194 -5.84 21.14 -3.08
CA ARG A 194 -6.74 20.83 -1.97
C ARG A 194 -6.79 21.95 -0.94
N ASP A 195 -5.66 22.56 -0.60
CA ASP A 195 -5.63 23.69 0.34
C ASP A 195 -6.31 24.94 -0.23
N ALA A 196 -6.05 25.29 -1.50
CA ALA A 196 -6.73 26.40 -2.17
C ALA A 196 -8.26 26.21 -2.24
N SER A 197 -8.71 24.96 -2.37
CA SER A 197 -10.14 24.62 -2.37
C SER A 197 -10.78 24.77 -0.99
N ARG A 198 -10.03 24.48 0.09
CA ARG A 198 -10.47 24.68 1.49
C ARG A 198 -10.57 26.16 1.86
N ASP A 199 -9.59 26.97 1.47
CA ASP A 199 -9.54 28.40 1.80
C ASP A 199 -10.61 29.23 1.09
N ALA A 200 -11.13 28.76 -0.05
CA ALA A 200 -12.09 29.51 -0.85
C ALA A 200 -13.45 29.75 -0.15
N GLY A 201 -13.89 28.88 0.76
CA GLY A 201 -15.13 29.01 1.55
C GLY A 201 -16.42 29.30 0.76
N ASP A 202 -17.56 29.43 1.47
CA ASP A 202 -18.89 29.72 0.92
C ASP A 202 -19.07 31.14 0.31
N ALA A 203 -18.00 31.92 0.16
CA ALA A 203 -18.08 33.38 0.13
C ALA A 203 -18.05 34.05 -1.25
N GLU A 204 -17.89 33.33 -2.36
CA GLU A 204 -17.84 33.90 -3.72
C GLU A 204 -19.06 33.53 -4.57
N PRO A 205 -20.03 34.46 -4.78
CA PRO A 205 -21.13 34.25 -5.72
C PRO A 205 -20.57 34.17 -7.15
N GLY A 206 -20.53 32.97 -7.73
CA GLY A 206 -20.09 32.76 -9.12
C GLY A 206 -18.93 31.76 -9.29
N ARG A 207 -18.28 31.36 -8.19
CA ARG A 207 -17.60 30.05 -8.13
C ARG A 207 -18.60 29.08 -7.55
N GLY A 208 -18.91 28.01 -8.28
CA GLY A 208 -19.93 27.04 -7.87
C GLY A 208 -19.71 26.57 -6.43
N ARG A 209 -20.81 26.23 -5.74
CA ARG A 209 -20.86 25.31 -4.60
C ARG A 209 -19.62 24.41 -4.60
N HIS A 210 -18.88 24.31 -3.48
CA HIS A 210 -17.76 23.35 -3.29
C HIS A 210 -17.93 22.18 -4.27
N GLY A 211 -17.07 22.11 -5.29
CA GLY A 211 -17.28 21.20 -6.41
C GLY A 211 -17.49 19.80 -5.84
N VAL A 212 -18.64 19.19 -6.14
CA VAL A 212 -18.97 17.87 -5.61
C VAL A 212 -17.85 16.92 -6.01
N ASP A 213 -17.08 16.41 -5.05
CA ASP A 213 -15.98 15.49 -5.31
C ASP A 213 -16.55 14.28 -6.05
N GLN A 214 -15.93 13.91 -7.16
CA GLN A 214 -16.41 12.80 -7.98
C GLN A 214 -15.66 11.52 -7.64
N CYS A 215 -16.42 10.47 -7.31
CA CYS A 215 -15.95 9.09 -7.25
C CYS A 215 -16.30 8.36 -8.55
N ALA A 216 -15.32 7.75 -9.21
CA ALA A 216 -15.56 6.81 -10.29
C ALA A 216 -15.48 5.38 -9.76
N ALA A 217 -16.62 4.68 -9.73
CA ALA A 217 -16.72 3.29 -9.31
C ALA A 217 -16.77 2.37 -10.53
N ILE A 218 -15.67 1.66 -10.74
CA ILE A 218 -15.40 0.84 -11.92
C ILE A 218 -15.44 -0.62 -11.50
N MET A 219 -16.28 -1.40 -12.16
CA MET A 219 -16.37 -2.84 -11.93
C MET A 219 -16.37 -3.60 -13.23
N VAL A 220 -15.31 -4.37 -13.46
CA VAL A 220 -15.19 -5.30 -14.58
C VAL A 220 -15.63 -6.69 -14.13
N GLY A 221 -15.65 -7.66 -15.06
CA GLY A 221 -15.90 -9.06 -14.71
C GLY A 221 -14.87 -9.57 -13.69
N GLY A 222 -15.26 -10.51 -12.83
CA GLY A 222 -14.39 -11.04 -11.79
C GLY A 222 -14.90 -12.34 -11.21
N TRP A 223 -14.20 -12.85 -10.21
CA TRP A 223 -14.56 -14.12 -9.54
C TRP A 223 -15.90 -14.03 -8.80
N ILE A 224 -16.24 -12.86 -8.23
CA ILE A 224 -17.53 -12.62 -7.58
C ILE A 224 -18.24 -11.43 -8.23
N ASP A 225 -19.58 -11.46 -8.21
CA ASP A 225 -20.38 -10.27 -8.49
C ASP A 225 -20.41 -9.38 -7.23
N ALA A 226 -19.58 -8.33 -7.24
CA ALA A 226 -19.49 -7.32 -6.21
C ALA A 226 -20.32 -6.05 -6.50
N ARG A 227 -21.21 -6.02 -7.52
CA ARG A 227 -21.92 -4.78 -7.92
C ARG A 227 -22.75 -4.18 -6.78
N GLY A 228 -23.53 -5.02 -6.09
CA GLY A 228 -24.29 -4.58 -4.92
C GLY A 228 -23.40 -4.12 -3.75
N ARG A 229 -22.21 -4.71 -3.60
CA ARG A 229 -21.24 -4.29 -2.59
C ARG A 229 -20.59 -2.95 -2.95
N MET A 230 -20.25 -2.75 -4.22
CA MET A 230 -19.74 -1.48 -4.74
C MET A 230 -20.78 -0.37 -4.56
N ASP A 231 -22.08 -0.66 -4.79
CA ASP A 231 -23.17 0.27 -4.52
C ASP A 231 -23.21 0.70 -3.05
N SER A 232 -23.16 -0.25 -2.11
CA SER A 232 -23.10 0.08 -0.68
C SER A 232 -21.83 0.86 -0.30
N ILE A 233 -20.69 0.56 -0.92
CA ILE A 233 -19.43 1.28 -0.67
C ILE A 233 -19.58 2.75 -1.09
N VAL A 234 -20.03 3.02 -2.31
CA VAL A 234 -20.14 4.42 -2.79
C VAL A 234 -21.28 5.19 -2.12
N GLU A 235 -22.34 4.50 -1.69
CA GLU A 235 -23.41 5.09 -0.87
C GLU A 235 -22.94 5.50 0.52
N SER A 236 -21.82 4.94 1.00
CA SER A 236 -21.22 5.28 2.30
C SER A 236 -20.29 6.50 2.25
N LEU A 237 -20.01 7.03 1.06
CA LEU A 237 -19.24 8.27 0.92
C LEU A 237 -19.96 9.43 1.62
N PRO A 238 -19.21 10.37 2.24
CA PRO A 238 -19.81 11.48 2.96
C PRO A 238 -20.53 12.46 2.02
N GLU A 239 -21.32 13.37 2.61
CA GLU A 239 -21.90 14.49 1.87
C GLU A 239 -20.81 15.28 1.13
N GLY A 240 -21.13 15.79 -0.05
CA GLY A 240 -20.16 16.45 -0.93
C GLY A 240 -19.55 15.54 -1.99
N TRP A 241 -19.87 14.24 -1.98
CA TRP A 241 -19.46 13.30 -3.03
C TRP A 241 -20.58 12.98 -4.03
N SER A 242 -20.22 12.84 -5.29
CA SER A 242 -21.04 12.25 -6.36
C SER A 242 -20.35 11.00 -6.89
N THR A 243 -21.12 10.08 -7.46
CA THR A 243 -20.56 8.83 -8.00
C THR A 243 -20.95 8.62 -9.45
N GLN A 244 -19.95 8.34 -10.29
CA GLN A 244 -20.12 7.74 -11.61
C GLN A 244 -19.89 6.23 -11.48
N LYS A 245 -20.92 5.42 -11.78
CA LYS A 245 -20.83 3.96 -11.76
C LYS A 245 -20.61 3.43 -13.18
N LEU A 246 -19.58 2.60 -13.36
CA LEU A 246 -19.24 1.94 -14.62
C LEU A 246 -19.09 0.43 -14.39
N TYR A 247 -20.18 -0.33 -14.50
CA TYR A 247 -20.21 -1.77 -14.21
C TYR A 247 -20.41 -2.61 -15.48
N TYR A 248 -19.72 -3.75 -15.54
CA TYR A 248 -19.91 -4.76 -16.58
C TYR A 248 -21.39 -5.16 -16.72
N GLN A 249 -21.80 -5.51 -17.94
CA GLN A 249 -23.17 -5.91 -18.22
C GLN A 249 -23.26 -7.41 -18.51
N ASP A 250 -24.27 -8.05 -17.94
CA ASP A 250 -24.58 -9.47 -18.11
C ASP A 250 -26.09 -9.73 -18.29
N GLY A 251 -26.86 -8.67 -18.52
CA GLY A 251 -28.32 -8.73 -18.64
C GLY A 251 -29.08 -8.65 -17.30
N ASN A 252 -28.39 -8.50 -16.16
CA ASN A 252 -29.04 -8.26 -14.88
C ASN A 252 -29.69 -6.86 -14.83
N ALA A 253 -31.02 -6.81 -14.86
CA ALA A 253 -31.80 -5.58 -14.88
C ALA A 253 -31.66 -4.71 -13.60
N ALA A 254 -31.06 -5.24 -12.52
CA ALA A 254 -30.79 -4.46 -11.32
C ALA A 254 -29.63 -3.45 -11.49
N PHE A 255 -28.73 -3.66 -12.46
CA PHE A 255 -27.51 -2.87 -12.62
C PHE A 255 -27.41 -2.22 -14.00
N VAL A 256 -28.24 -1.20 -14.23
CA VAL A 256 -28.25 -0.42 -15.48
C VAL A 256 -27.23 0.72 -15.39
N THR A 257 -25.97 0.43 -15.71
CA THR A 257 -24.87 1.40 -15.75
C THR A 257 -24.09 1.27 -17.06
N PRO A 258 -23.37 2.31 -17.52
CA PRO A 258 -22.49 2.16 -18.68
C PRO A 258 -21.37 1.14 -18.40
N GLU A 259 -21.06 0.27 -19.36
CA GLU A 259 -19.92 -0.65 -19.22
C GLU A 259 -18.58 0.07 -19.10
N PRO A 260 -17.64 -0.43 -18.29
CA PRO A 260 -16.29 0.09 -18.27
C PRO A 260 -15.57 -0.28 -19.57
N ASN A 261 -15.03 0.74 -20.24
CA ASN A 261 -14.13 0.60 -21.38
C ASN A 261 -13.06 1.70 -21.32
N GLU A 262 -12.04 1.59 -22.17
CA GLU A 262 -10.91 2.54 -22.17
C GLU A 262 -11.35 4.00 -22.28
N GLU A 263 -12.25 4.31 -23.21
CA GLU A 263 -12.75 5.66 -23.42
C GLU A 263 -13.41 6.24 -22.16
N ARG A 264 -14.33 5.49 -21.55
CA ARG A 264 -15.11 5.96 -20.38
C ARG A 264 -14.26 6.07 -19.13
N VAL A 265 -13.32 5.15 -18.93
CA VAL A 265 -12.42 5.20 -17.77
C VAL A 265 -11.41 6.34 -17.93
N VAL A 266 -10.80 6.51 -19.11
CA VAL A 266 -9.93 7.66 -19.38
C VAL A 266 -10.70 8.98 -19.24
N ALA A 267 -11.95 9.04 -19.71
CA ALA A 267 -12.82 10.19 -19.50
C ALA A 267 -13.06 10.47 -18.02
N ALA A 268 -13.39 9.46 -17.21
CA ALA A 268 -13.60 9.64 -15.76
C ALA A 268 -12.37 10.23 -15.05
N PHE A 269 -11.16 9.79 -15.41
CA PHE A 269 -9.93 10.42 -14.91
C PHE A 269 -9.81 11.88 -15.37
N ASN A 270 -10.00 12.14 -16.67
CA ASN A 270 -9.86 13.46 -17.28
C ASN A 270 -10.92 14.48 -16.84
N ASP A 271 -12.11 14.01 -16.49
CA ASP A 271 -13.21 14.82 -15.95
C ASP A 271 -12.99 15.21 -14.48
N GLY A 272 -11.89 14.73 -13.87
CA GLY A 272 -11.44 15.17 -12.56
C GLY A 272 -11.94 14.32 -11.40
N ALA A 273 -12.13 13.02 -11.61
CA ALA A 273 -12.37 12.08 -10.51
C ALA A 273 -11.33 12.27 -9.40
N ARG A 274 -11.80 12.32 -8.15
CA ARG A 274 -10.97 12.48 -6.94
C ARG A 274 -10.72 11.17 -6.22
N LEU A 275 -11.63 10.22 -6.40
CA LEU A 275 -11.51 8.84 -5.97
C LEU A 275 -11.85 7.93 -7.14
N VAL A 276 -11.03 6.93 -7.39
CA VAL A 276 -11.31 5.87 -8.37
C VAL A 276 -11.25 4.54 -7.67
N LEU A 277 -12.36 3.81 -7.71
CA LEU A 277 -12.50 2.49 -7.13
C LEU A 277 -12.58 1.47 -8.25
N HIS A 278 -11.70 0.47 -8.25
CA HIS A 278 -11.70 -0.62 -9.22
C HIS A 278 -11.84 -1.97 -8.52
N THR A 279 -12.77 -2.81 -8.99
CA THR A 279 -12.86 -4.22 -8.59
C THR A 279 -13.09 -5.12 -9.80
N GLY A 280 -12.54 -6.34 -9.74
CA GLY A 280 -12.61 -7.34 -10.81
C GLY A 280 -11.23 -7.81 -11.26
N HIS A 281 -11.15 -8.33 -12.49
CA HIS A 281 -9.89 -8.79 -13.05
C HIS A 281 -8.89 -7.66 -13.29
N GLY A 282 -7.63 -7.92 -12.91
CA GLY A 282 -6.48 -7.07 -13.20
C GLY A 282 -5.25 -7.92 -13.46
N SER A 283 -4.23 -7.29 -14.03
CA SER A 283 -2.88 -7.83 -14.16
C SER A 283 -1.87 -6.71 -13.92
N ASP A 284 -0.59 -7.04 -14.03
CA ASP A 284 0.54 -6.12 -13.87
C ASP A 284 0.40 -4.86 -14.73
N ASP A 285 -0.32 -4.90 -15.86
CA ASP A 285 -0.35 -3.84 -16.86
C ASP A 285 -1.76 -3.32 -17.20
N GLN A 286 -2.82 -3.85 -16.59
CA GLN A 286 -4.19 -3.44 -16.90
C GLN A 286 -5.24 -3.75 -15.81
N TRP A 287 -6.35 -3.02 -15.90
CA TRP A 287 -7.67 -3.45 -15.49
C TRP A 287 -8.39 -4.01 -16.73
N GLU A 288 -8.94 -5.21 -16.63
CA GLU A 288 -9.48 -5.93 -17.79
C GLU A 288 -10.45 -5.03 -18.59
N LYS A 289 -10.30 -4.99 -19.92
CA LYS A 289 -11.17 -4.26 -20.88
C LYS A 289 -11.20 -2.73 -20.77
N CYS A 290 -10.62 -2.10 -19.76
CA CYS A 290 -10.94 -0.69 -19.49
C CYS A 290 -9.78 0.25 -19.13
N LEU A 291 -8.63 -0.24 -18.71
CA LEU A 291 -7.48 0.65 -18.48
C LEU A 291 -6.20 -0.16 -18.61
N SER A 292 -5.22 0.31 -19.38
CA SER A 292 -3.91 -0.32 -19.46
C SER A 292 -2.79 0.71 -19.35
N VAL A 293 -1.55 0.25 -19.25
CA VAL A 293 -0.36 1.10 -19.38
C VAL A 293 -0.37 1.92 -20.69
N ALA A 294 -0.97 1.40 -21.77
CA ALA A 294 -1.08 2.13 -23.03
C ALA A 294 -2.07 3.31 -22.95
N SER A 295 -3.05 3.25 -22.04
CA SER A 295 -4.07 4.28 -21.82
C SER A 295 -3.52 5.50 -21.08
N ILE A 296 -2.41 5.36 -20.35
CA ILE A 296 -1.78 6.43 -19.55
C ILE A 296 -1.46 7.66 -20.40
N LYS A 297 -1.09 7.47 -21.67
CA LYS A 297 -0.80 8.57 -22.61
C LYS A 297 -2.01 9.48 -22.87
N GLY A 298 -3.24 9.00 -22.62
CA GLY A 298 -4.49 9.73 -22.77
C GLY A 298 -4.96 10.44 -21.49
N LEU A 299 -4.24 10.26 -20.37
CA LEU A 299 -4.57 10.88 -19.10
C LEU A 299 -4.00 12.30 -19.02
N ASN A 300 -4.90 13.28 -19.16
CA ASN A 300 -4.63 14.72 -19.14
C ASN A 300 -5.14 15.40 -17.86
N ASN A 301 -5.29 14.61 -16.79
CA ASN A 301 -5.90 15.00 -15.52
C ASN A 301 -4.91 15.58 -14.50
N ALA A 302 -3.80 16.17 -14.93
CA ALA A 302 -2.76 16.68 -14.03
C ALA A 302 -3.27 17.79 -13.08
N ALA A 303 -4.38 18.45 -13.43
CA ALA A 303 -5.03 19.46 -12.58
C ALA A 303 -5.92 18.86 -11.48
N ALA A 304 -6.31 17.58 -11.60
CA ALA A 304 -7.20 16.90 -10.66
C ALA A 304 -6.85 15.40 -10.61
N LEU A 305 -5.87 15.06 -9.78
CA LEU A 305 -5.39 13.69 -9.66
C LEU A 305 -6.24 12.90 -8.65
N PRO A 306 -6.73 11.69 -8.99
CA PRO A 306 -7.42 10.82 -8.04
C PRO A 306 -6.48 10.10 -7.09
N VAL A 307 -7.05 9.71 -5.95
CA VAL A 307 -6.62 8.53 -5.19
C VAL A 307 -7.29 7.30 -5.80
N VAL A 308 -6.52 6.25 -6.08
CA VAL A 308 -7.02 5.03 -6.73
C VAL A 308 -6.94 3.85 -5.78
N ILE A 309 -8.00 3.04 -5.71
CA ILE A 309 -8.02 1.78 -4.96
C ILE A 309 -8.48 0.66 -5.88
N SER A 310 -7.68 -0.38 -6.01
CA SER A 310 -7.91 -1.51 -6.91
C SER A 310 -7.92 -2.84 -6.15
N ALA A 311 -9.09 -3.46 -6.07
CA ALA A 311 -9.25 -4.87 -5.69
C ALA A 311 -9.13 -5.78 -6.94
N GLY A 312 -8.01 -5.66 -7.65
CA GLY A 312 -7.67 -6.46 -8.82
C GLY A 312 -6.27 -7.07 -8.69
N CYS A 313 -6.10 -8.26 -9.28
CA CYS A 313 -4.85 -9.02 -9.17
C CYS A 313 -3.66 -8.24 -9.75
N SER A 314 -2.53 -8.25 -9.05
CA SER A 314 -1.20 -7.78 -9.43
C SER A 314 -1.08 -6.32 -9.87
N THR A 315 -2.15 -5.55 -9.77
CA THR A 315 -2.17 -4.15 -10.21
C THR A 315 -1.18 -3.24 -9.46
N ALA A 316 -0.74 -3.63 -8.26
CA ALA A 316 0.30 -2.94 -7.49
C ALA A 316 1.55 -3.81 -7.29
N ARG A 317 1.87 -4.67 -8.25
CA ARG A 317 3.09 -5.47 -8.22
C ARG A 317 4.31 -4.58 -8.41
N PHE A 318 5.32 -4.73 -7.56
CA PHE A 318 6.57 -3.96 -7.63
C PHE A 318 7.83 -4.83 -7.41
N ALA A 319 7.65 -6.14 -7.25
CA ALA A 319 8.75 -7.09 -7.11
C ALA A 319 8.37 -8.46 -7.71
N THR A 320 9.39 -9.30 -7.90
CA THR A 320 9.24 -10.72 -8.26
C THR A 320 8.43 -11.50 -7.20
N LEU A 321 7.89 -12.66 -7.57
CA LEU A 321 7.07 -13.54 -6.72
C LEU A 321 7.73 -14.92 -6.54
N PRO A 322 8.71 -15.05 -5.63
CA PRO A 322 9.47 -16.28 -5.46
C PRO A 322 8.65 -17.39 -4.78
N PRO A 323 9.05 -18.65 -4.92
CA PRO A 323 10.04 -19.15 -5.88
C PRO A 323 9.39 -19.46 -7.24
N TYR A 324 8.16 -19.00 -7.51
CA TYR A 324 7.50 -19.22 -8.79
C TYR A 324 8.29 -18.59 -9.94
N GLU A 325 8.66 -17.34 -9.72
CA GLU A 325 9.46 -16.57 -10.65
C GLU A 325 10.92 -16.56 -10.24
N GLY A 326 11.80 -16.24 -11.21
CA GLY A 326 13.21 -16.09 -10.93
C GLY A 326 13.48 -15.01 -9.88
N TYR A 327 14.49 -15.24 -9.05
CA TYR A 327 14.91 -14.33 -7.98
C TYR A 327 16.36 -14.59 -7.59
N VAL A 328 16.93 -13.74 -6.73
CA VAL A 328 18.22 -13.98 -6.08
C VAL A 328 17.96 -14.23 -4.60
N ASP A 329 18.53 -15.30 -4.03
CA ASP A 329 18.40 -15.59 -2.61
C ASP A 329 19.27 -14.67 -1.73
N ILE A 330 19.07 -14.73 -0.42
CA ILE A 330 19.88 -13.99 0.56
C ILE A 330 21.38 -14.35 0.55
N HIS A 331 21.78 -15.41 -0.15
CA HIS A 331 23.18 -15.80 -0.34
C HIS A 331 23.75 -15.33 -1.68
N GLY A 332 23.00 -14.54 -2.45
CA GLY A 332 23.40 -14.03 -3.75
C GLY A 332 23.30 -15.06 -4.88
N ARG A 333 22.60 -16.19 -4.68
CA ARG A 333 22.44 -17.22 -5.72
C ARG A 333 21.18 -16.95 -6.55
N PRO A 334 21.30 -16.93 -7.89
CA PRO A 334 20.14 -16.79 -8.77
C PRO A 334 19.37 -18.11 -8.88
N HIS A 335 18.06 -17.99 -8.88
CA HIS A 335 17.08 -19.04 -9.13
C HIS A 335 16.27 -18.65 -10.38
N ILE A 336 15.98 -19.64 -11.24
CA ILE A 336 15.19 -19.42 -12.46
C ILE A 336 13.69 -19.45 -12.17
N GLY A 337 13.29 -20.05 -11.04
CA GLY A 337 11.91 -20.15 -10.58
C GLY A 337 11.18 -21.38 -11.12
N THR A 338 10.15 -21.82 -10.41
CA THR A 338 9.41 -23.03 -10.76
C THR A 338 8.60 -22.90 -12.04
N ASP A 339 8.16 -21.69 -12.39
CA ASP A 339 7.46 -21.41 -13.65
C ASP A 339 8.38 -21.61 -14.87
N ALA A 340 9.71 -21.51 -14.66
CA ALA A 340 10.74 -21.84 -15.63
C ALA A 340 11.30 -23.27 -15.49
N GLY A 341 10.65 -24.11 -14.67
CA GLY A 341 10.99 -25.53 -14.52
C GLY A 341 11.99 -25.87 -13.41
N GLU A 342 12.34 -24.91 -12.53
CA GLU A 342 13.12 -25.22 -11.33
C GLU A 342 12.32 -26.11 -10.36
N VAL A 343 13.01 -27.03 -9.70
CA VAL A 343 12.42 -27.90 -8.67
C VAL A 343 13.29 -27.82 -7.43
N PHE A 344 12.71 -27.30 -6.34
CA PHE A 344 13.36 -27.20 -5.05
C PHE A 344 13.27 -28.53 -4.29
N THR A 345 14.42 -29.04 -3.84
CA THR A 345 14.53 -30.31 -3.10
C THR A 345 14.54 -30.12 -1.58
N ALA A 346 14.52 -28.87 -1.13
CA ALA A 346 14.43 -28.40 0.25
C ALA A 346 13.61 -27.10 0.24
N PRO A 347 13.18 -26.57 1.41
CA PRO A 347 12.52 -25.27 1.46
C PRO A 347 13.34 -24.21 0.70
N PRO A 348 12.70 -23.40 -0.17
CA PRO A 348 13.40 -22.42 -0.99
C PRO A 348 14.12 -21.40 -0.11
N PRO A 349 15.39 -21.05 -0.40
CA PRO A 349 16.08 -19.99 0.31
C PRO A 349 15.27 -18.67 0.27
N PRO A 350 15.29 -17.86 1.35
CA PRO A 350 14.58 -16.58 1.36
C PRO A 350 15.07 -15.67 0.22
N PRO A 351 14.19 -14.87 -0.40
CA PRO A 351 14.60 -13.90 -1.40
C PRO A 351 15.47 -12.80 -0.80
N SER A 352 16.43 -12.31 -1.57
CA SER A 352 17.12 -11.06 -1.28
C SER A 352 16.09 -9.93 -1.08
N PRO A 353 16.24 -9.09 -0.04
CA PRO A 353 15.42 -7.89 0.12
C PRO A 353 15.53 -6.90 -1.04
N TRP A 354 16.57 -7.02 -1.87
CA TRP A 354 16.84 -6.14 -3.00
C TRP A 354 16.51 -6.84 -4.31
N ALA A 355 15.33 -6.58 -4.86
CA ALA A 355 14.89 -7.15 -6.13
C ALA A 355 15.39 -6.27 -7.27
N THR A 356 16.61 -6.52 -7.74
CA THR A 356 17.28 -5.69 -8.76
C THR A 356 17.12 -6.23 -10.18
N GLY A 357 17.32 -5.36 -11.18
CA GLY A 357 17.32 -5.77 -12.59
C GLY A 357 16.01 -6.44 -13.01
N PRO A 358 16.04 -7.68 -13.56
CA PRO A 358 14.83 -8.35 -14.05
C PRO A 358 13.84 -8.77 -12.95
N TYR A 359 14.26 -8.69 -11.68
CA TYR A 359 13.45 -9.01 -10.50
C TYR A 359 12.71 -7.80 -9.94
N ASN A 360 13.12 -6.59 -10.33
CA ASN A 360 12.32 -5.39 -10.14
C ASN A 360 11.17 -5.42 -11.13
N LYS A 361 9.94 -5.58 -10.65
CA LYS A 361 8.75 -5.69 -11.51
C LYS A 361 8.02 -4.37 -11.47
N THR A 362 7.33 -4.03 -12.56
CA THR A 362 6.59 -2.77 -12.63
C THR A 362 5.12 -3.00 -12.88
N GLY A 363 4.28 -2.64 -11.91
CA GLY A 363 2.84 -2.76 -11.97
C GLY A 363 2.13 -1.51 -12.49
N LEU A 364 0.85 -1.64 -12.83
CA LEU A 364 -0.01 -0.58 -13.34
C LEU A 364 -0.08 0.60 -12.35
N GLY A 365 -0.15 0.30 -11.05
CA GLY A 365 -0.21 1.30 -9.99
C GLY A 365 1.03 2.18 -9.94
N GLU A 366 2.21 1.60 -10.15
CA GLU A 366 3.44 2.38 -10.26
C GLU A 366 3.42 3.27 -11.50
N GLN A 367 2.98 2.74 -12.64
CA GLN A 367 2.92 3.48 -13.89
C GLN A 367 1.94 4.66 -13.80
N LEU A 368 0.75 4.46 -13.20
CA LEU A 368 -0.22 5.53 -12.96
C LEU A 368 0.32 6.59 -11.99
N LEU A 369 1.23 6.22 -11.09
CA LEU A 369 1.87 7.15 -10.17
C LEU A 369 3.01 7.93 -10.83
N ARG A 370 3.94 7.26 -11.52
CA ARG A 370 5.27 7.80 -11.88
C ARG A 370 5.55 7.99 -13.38
N ALA A 371 4.68 7.56 -14.29
CA ALA A 371 4.96 7.62 -15.74
C ALA A 371 4.87 9.04 -16.35
N GLY A 372 4.13 9.95 -15.73
CA GLY A 372 3.93 11.32 -16.21
C GLY A 372 3.10 12.16 -15.25
N PRO A 373 2.76 13.41 -15.64
CA PRO A 373 2.05 14.35 -14.77
C PRO A 373 0.58 14.01 -14.53
N GLY A 374 -0.08 13.28 -15.44
CA GLY A 374 -1.42 12.71 -15.26
C GLY A 374 -1.40 11.39 -14.48
N GLY A 375 -2.53 10.68 -14.45
CA GLY A 375 -2.65 9.41 -13.73
C GLY A 375 -3.22 9.59 -12.34
N ALA A 376 -2.58 9.02 -11.32
CA ALA A 376 -3.02 9.03 -9.92
C ALA A 376 -2.02 9.73 -8.99
N VAL A 377 -2.49 10.37 -7.91
CA VAL A 377 -1.60 10.89 -6.86
C VAL A 377 -1.23 9.81 -5.83
N ALA A 378 -2.10 8.81 -5.69
CA ALA A 378 -1.85 7.62 -4.90
C ALA A 378 -2.58 6.41 -5.52
N TYR A 379 -2.00 5.23 -5.36
CA TYR A 379 -2.54 3.96 -5.82
C TYR A 379 -2.44 2.91 -4.72
N ILE A 380 -3.57 2.35 -4.33
CA ILE A 380 -3.68 1.26 -3.37
C ILE A 380 -4.15 0.01 -4.11
N GLY A 381 -3.38 -1.06 -4.09
CA GLY A 381 -3.76 -2.27 -4.82
C GLY A 381 -2.98 -3.51 -4.43
N CYS A 382 -3.39 -4.65 -4.97
CA CYS A 382 -2.78 -5.95 -4.66
C CYS A 382 -1.53 -6.21 -5.53
N ASN A 383 -0.45 -6.69 -4.92
CA ASN A 383 0.78 -7.06 -5.64
C ASN A 383 0.75 -8.45 -6.29
N THR A 384 -0.23 -9.30 -5.93
CA THR A 384 -0.47 -10.64 -6.52
C THR A 384 -1.97 -10.92 -6.65
N GLY A 385 -2.46 -12.14 -6.39
CA GLY A 385 -3.89 -12.44 -6.44
C GLY A 385 -4.71 -11.64 -5.43
N SER A 386 -5.71 -10.89 -5.89
CA SER A 386 -6.72 -10.25 -5.05
C SER A 386 -7.94 -11.16 -4.91
N GLN A 387 -8.18 -11.69 -3.72
CA GLN A 387 -9.33 -12.51 -3.39
C GLN A 387 -10.59 -11.64 -3.15
N PRO A 388 -11.80 -12.24 -3.12
CA PRO A 388 -13.03 -11.50 -2.86
C PRO A 388 -13.03 -10.65 -1.58
N CYS A 389 -12.33 -11.08 -0.53
CA CYS A 389 -12.15 -10.30 0.69
C CYS A 389 -11.33 -9.01 0.47
N GLY A 390 -10.56 -8.86 -0.61
CA GLY A 390 -9.86 -7.62 -0.95
C GLY A 390 -10.79 -6.40 -1.08
N VAL A 391 -12.06 -6.60 -1.44
CA VAL A 391 -13.07 -5.53 -1.48
C VAL A 391 -13.39 -5.00 -0.07
N THR A 392 -13.09 -5.76 1.00
CA THR A 392 -13.23 -5.32 2.39
C THR A 392 -12.24 -4.24 2.78
N LEU A 393 -11.03 -4.26 2.21
CA LEU A 393 -10.06 -3.17 2.38
C LEU A 393 -10.57 -1.89 1.71
N MET A 394 -11.13 -2.01 0.50
CA MET A 394 -11.73 -0.87 -0.19
C MET A 394 -12.89 -0.28 0.62
N GLU A 395 -13.76 -1.13 1.16
CA GLU A 395 -14.87 -0.70 2.01
C GLU A 395 -14.39 0.05 3.26
N GLY A 396 -13.40 -0.51 3.98
CA GLY A 396 -12.84 0.14 5.16
C GLY A 396 -12.17 1.48 4.85
N PHE A 397 -11.51 1.59 3.70
CA PHE A 397 -10.91 2.85 3.26
C PHE A 397 -12.00 3.90 3.00
N VAL A 398 -13.03 3.56 2.20
CA VAL A 398 -14.12 4.47 1.85
C VAL A 398 -14.92 4.88 3.09
N ALA A 399 -15.15 3.95 4.02
CA ALA A 399 -15.82 4.23 5.29
C ALA A 399 -15.03 5.23 6.18
N ALA A 400 -13.72 5.37 5.95
CA ALA A 400 -12.85 6.33 6.64
C ALA A 400 -12.76 7.69 5.91
N VAL A 401 -13.12 7.77 4.62
CA VAL A 401 -13.15 9.04 3.87
C VAL A 401 -14.13 10.02 4.55
N GLY A 402 -13.68 11.26 4.76
CA GLY A 402 -14.44 12.30 5.48
C GLY A 402 -14.44 12.19 7.00
N LYS A 403 -13.96 11.08 7.56
CA LYS A 403 -13.68 10.92 9.01
C LYS A 403 -12.20 11.07 9.33
N LYS A 404 -11.35 10.78 8.35
CA LYS A 404 -9.90 10.91 8.41
C LYS A 404 -9.44 12.00 7.45
N GLY A 405 -8.32 12.63 7.78
CA GLY A 405 -7.80 13.77 7.04
C GLY A 405 -6.89 13.37 5.89
N THR A 406 -6.25 12.18 5.96
CA THR A 406 -5.24 11.78 4.96
C THR A 406 -5.43 10.37 4.39
N ILE A 407 -4.78 10.12 3.25
CA ILE A 407 -4.74 8.81 2.58
C ILE A 407 -4.24 7.70 3.52
N GLY A 408 -3.15 7.96 4.24
CA GLY A 408 -2.53 7.00 5.14
C GLY A 408 -3.40 6.67 6.36
N GLU A 409 -4.13 7.65 6.90
CA GLU A 409 -5.10 7.41 7.96
C GLU A 409 -6.28 6.57 7.48
N CYS A 410 -6.80 6.85 6.28
CA CYS A 410 -7.83 6.03 5.64
C CYS A 410 -7.33 4.59 5.41
N TRP A 411 -6.08 4.42 4.95
CA TRP A 411 -5.49 3.10 4.75
C TRP A 411 -5.31 2.33 6.06
N SER A 412 -4.74 2.93 7.11
CA SER A 412 -4.61 2.24 8.40
C SER A 412 -5.98 1.88 8.99
N SER A 413 -6.97 2.77 8.84
CA SER A 413 -8.36 2.47 9.22
C SER A 413 -8.95 1.31 8.41
N ALA A 414 -8.59 1.18 7.13
CA ALA A 414 -9.00 0.08 6.28
C ALA A 414 -8.40 -1.26 6.73
N ILE A 415 -7.15 -1.27 7.21
CA ILE A 415 -6.51 -2.47 7.77
C ILE A 415 -7.20 -2.89 9.07
N GLU A 416 -7.52 -1.95 9.98
CA GLU A 416 -8.27 -2.25 11.21
C GLU A 416 -9.68 -2.77 10.90
N TRP A 417 -10.38 -2.10 9.98
CA TRP A 417 -11.68 -2.56 9.51
C TRP A 417 -11.61 -3.96 8.92
N TYR A 418 -10.57 -4.26 8.14
CA TYR A 418 -10.34 -5.58 7.58
C TYR A 418 -10.10 -6.64 8.66
N TRP A 419 -9.23 -6.31 9.64
CA TRP A 419 -8.93 -7.16 10.78
C TRP A 419 -10.20 -7.58 11.53
N GLU A 420 -11.06 -6.62 11.84
CA GLU A 420 -12.32 -6.85 12.55
C GLU A 420 -13.34 -7.59 11.69
N LYS A 421 -13.59 -7.09 10.47
CA LYS A 421 -14.69 -7.56 9.62
C LYS A 421 -14.45 -8.97 9.08
N GLU A 422 -13.20 -9.33 8.81
CA GLU A 422 -12.82 -10.67 8.37
C GLU A 422 -12.44 -11.60 9.53
N GLY A 423 -12.46 -11.10 10.77
CA GLY A 423 -12.24 -11.90 11.97
C GLY A 423 -10.83 -12.47 12.11
N LEU A 424 -9.81 -11.72 11.70
CA LEU A 424 -8.43 -12.22 11.59
C LEU A 424 -7.83 -12.72 12.90
N GLU A 425 -8.25 -12.18 14.05
CA GLU A 425 -7.79 -12.65 15.37
C GLU A 425 -8.19 -14.10 15.66
N THR A 426 -9.33 -14.55 15.12
CA THR A 426 -9.93 -15.85 15.44
C THR A 426 -9.99 -16.81 14.26
N ILE A 427 -9.46 -16.39 13.11
CA ILE A 427 -9.46 -17.18 11.89
C ILE A 427 -8.64 -18.46 12.07
N LYS A 428 -9.18 -19.59 11.61
CA LYS A 428 -8.56 -20.91 11.77
C LYS A 428 -8.46 -21.62 10.42
N PRO A 429 -7.47 -22.52 10.24
CA PRO A 429 -7.43 -23.36 9.07
C PRO A 429 -8.72 -24.16 8.91
N THR A 430 -9.09 -24.39 7.66
CA THR A 430 -10.15 -25.33 7.28
C THR A 430 -9.63 -26.21 6.15
N GLU A 431 -10.44 -27.15 5.66
CA GLU A 431 -10.11 -27.89 4.43
C GLU A 431 -9.87 -26.94 3.24
N SER A 432 -10.59 -25.82 3.19
CA SER A 432 -10.36 -24.78 2.19
C SER A 432 -9.05 -24.04 2.43
N TRP A 433 -8.36 -23.66 1.36
CA TRP A 433 -7.23 -22.73 1.38
C TRP A 433 -7.66 -21.28 1.68
N TYR A 434 -8.95 -20.98 1.49
CA TYR A 434 -9.46 -19.61 1.49
C TYR A 434 -9.25 -18.86 2.81
N PRO A 435 -9.42 -19.44 4.01
CA PRO A 435 -9.15 -18.72 5.26
C PRO A 435 -7.72 -18.20 5.38
N ALA A 436 -6.72 -18.94 4.92
CA ALA A 436 -5.35 -18.43 4.88
C ALA A 436 -5.26 -17.21 3.95
N SER A 437 -5.92 -17.27 2.79
CA SER A 437 -5.97 -16.15 1.85
C SER A 437 -6.63 -14.89 2.37
N ILE A 438 -7.61 -15.02 3.27
CA ILE A 438 -8.18 -13.90 4.00
C ILE A 438 -7.09 -13.26 4.87
N PHE A 439 -6.39 -14.05 5.68
CA PHE A 439 -5.35 -13.51 6.57
C PHE A 439 -4.25 -12.75 5.82
N PHE A 440 -3.67 -13.30 4.74
CA PHE A 440 -2.60 -12.60 4.03
C PHE A 440 -3.07 -11.56 3.00
N GLN A 441 -4.39 -11.31 2.86
CA GLN A 441 -4.88 -10.39 1.83
C GLN A 441 -4.43 -8.94 2.07
N GLY A 442 -4.58 -8.43 3.30
CA GLY A 442 -4.15 -7.07 3.67
C GLY A 442 -2.64 -6.88 3.50
N MET A 443 -1.85 -7.91 3.81
CA MET A 443 -0.39 -7.91 3.65
C MET A 443 0.07 -7.70 2.19
N LYS A 444 -0.77 -8.01 1.19
CA LYS A 444 -0.47 -7.84 -0.25
C LYS A 444 -0.92 -6.50 -0.84
N PHE A 445 -1.64 -5.68 -0.07
CA PHE A 445 -2.14 -4.40 -0.56
C PHE A 445 -1.13 -3.28 -0.29
N MET A 446 -0.47 -2.81 -1.36
CA MET A 446 0.55 -1.78 -1.28
C MET A 446 -0.07 -0.39 -1.36
N VAL A 447 0.53 0.59 -0.69
CA VAL A 447 0.15 2.01 -0.77
C VAL A 447 1.24 2.76 -1.51
N PHE A 448 1.05 3.01 -2.80
CA PHE A 448 1.95 3.85 -3.58
C PHE A 448 1.47 5.30 -3.52
N GLY A 449 2.23 6.20 -2.90
CA GLY A 449 1.86 7.60 -2.70
C GLY A 449 2.40 8.17 -1.38
N ASP A 450 2.27 9.49 -1.19
CA ASP A 450 2.53 10.11 0.11
C ASP A 450 1.32 9.87 1.04
N PRO A 451 1.49 9.16 2.18
CA PRO A 451 0.39 8.84 3.09
C PRO A 451 -0.17 10.08 3.81
N SER A 452 0.55 11.19 3.77
CA SER A 452 0.21 12.42 4.47
C SER A 452 -0.66 13.37 3.61
N LEU A 453 -0.90 13.03 2.35
CA LEU A 453 -1.75 13.81 1.46
C LEU A 453 -3.21 13.81 1.95
N PRO A 454 -3.90 14.96 1.87
CA PRO A 454 -5.27 15.06 2.32
C PRO A 454 -6.22 14.24 1.44
N ILE A 455 -7.34 13.75 1.99
CA ILE A 455 -8.39 13.10 1.20
C ILE A 455 -9.79 13.50 1.70
N GLY A 456 -10.68 13.84 0.76
CA GLY A 456 -11.99 14.39 1.08
C GLY A 456 -11.93 15.83 1.58
N GLY A 457 -13.04 16.56 1.43
CA GLY A 457 -13.15 17.99 1.73
C GLY A 457 -13.75 18.78 0.58
#